data_AF-A0A183D4Y8-F1
#
_entry.id   AF-A0A183D4Y8-F1
#
_cell.length_a   1.000
_cell.length_b   1.000
_cell.length_c   1.000
_cell.angle_alpha   90.00
_cell.angle_beta   90.00
_cell.angle_gamma   90.00
#
_symmetry.space_group_name_H-M   'P 1'
#
loop_
_entity.id
_entity.type
_entity.pdbx_description
1 polymer ?
#
loop_
_entity_poly.entity_id
_entity_poly.type
_entity_poly.pdbx_seq_one_letter_code
_entity_poly.pdbx_strand_id
1 'polypeptide(L)'
;MGNCLVVCCVKAVGKEIARCIRYELTPRKWHHVAISHVYSRWSKSEIQCFVDGQMIESFDVPWLVSTTDHFDKCSIGCGPDGEEPFCGKAAALYVFAESITASQANALYCLGPSYQSCFRHEAEAVLSDDLKKYLFDGKLNSSIVIAYSPKNCDGQLCLHSASKIGAPFFVQIPHAIMKE
;
A
#
# COMPACT_ATOMS: atom_id res chain seq x y z
N MET A 1 -14.12 -14.93 12.44
CA MET A 1 -13.08 -14.18 11.71
C MET A 1 -12.55 -13.10 12.63
N GLY A 2 -11.23 -13.07 12.84
CA GLY A 2 -10.61 -12.16 13.80
C GLY A 2 -10.53 -10.73 13.26
N ASN A 3 -10.57 -9.75 14.17
CA ASN A 3 -10.41 -8.33 13.88
C ASN A 3 -8.91 -7.94 13.69
N CYS A 4 -8.07 -8.83 13.12
CA CYS A 4 -6.63 -8.54 12.96
C CYS A 4 -6.23 -8.42 11.48
N LEU A 5 -5.19 -7.63 11.23
CA LEU A 5 -4.48 -7.64 9.96
C LEU A 5 -3.61 -8.91 9.89
N VAL A 6 -3.72 -9.66 8.79
CA VAL A 6 -2.84 -10.79 8.50
C VAL A 6 -1.97 -10.44 7.32
N VAL A 7 -0.65 -10.51 7.50
CA VAL A 7 0.33 -10.32 6.42
C VAL A 7 0.85 -11.69 6.01
N CYS A 8 0.63 -12.06 4.75
CA CYS A 8 1.16 -13.29 4.16
C CYS A 8 2.25 -12.95 3.15
N CYS A 9 3.44 -13.49 3.37
CA CYS A 9 4.57 -13.41 2.46
C CYS A 9 4.77 -14.77 1.79
N VAL A 10 4.56 -14.83 0.48
CA VAL A 10 4.67 -16.07 -0.31
C VAL A 10 5.95 -16.01 -1.14
N LYS A 11 6.83 -17.01 -1.00
CA LYS A 11 8.01 -17.18 -1.86
C LYS A 11 7.69 -18.03 -3.09
N ALA A 12 6.97 -19.12 -2.85
CA ALA A 12 6.56 -20.12 -3.82
C ALA A 12 5.39 -20.90 -3.21
N VAL A 13 4.69 -21.68 -4.03
CA VAL A 13 3.62 -22.56 -3.57
C VAL A 13 4.11 -23.45 -2.41
N GLY A 14 3.40 -23.43 -1.28
CA GLY A 14 3.75 -24.18 -0.07
C GLY A 14 4.89 -23.58 0.76
N LYS A 15 5.44 -22.42 0.38
CA LYS A 15 6.46 -21.68 1.14
C LYS A 15 5.97 -20.27 1.44
N GLU A 16 5.13 -20.17 2.46
CA GLU A 16 4.55 -18.94 2.94
C GLU A 16 4.83 -18.71 4.43
N ILE A 17 4.95 -17.45 4.81
CA ILE A 17 4.92 -17.00 6.20
C ILE A 17 3.69 -16.13 6.36
N ALA A 18 2.78 -16.53 7.23
CA ALA A 18 1.65 -15.72 7.66
C ALA A 18 1.89 -15.17 9.07
N ARG A 19 1.62 -13.89 9.28
CA ARG A 19 1.69 -13.22 10.58
C ARG A 19 0.39 -12.46 10.84
N CYS A 20 -0.33 -12.80 11.90
CA CYS A 20 -1.41 -11.95 12.43
C CYS A 20 -0.75 -10.86 13.26
N ILE A 21 -0.90 -9.62 12.79
CA ILE A 21 -0.37 -8.42 13.43
C ILE A 21 -1.15 -8.18 14.70
N ARG A 22 -0.43 -7.95 15.81
CA ARG A 22 -1.00 -7.79 17.16
C ARG A 22 -1.66 -6.43 17.36
N TYR A 23 -2.63 -6.10 16.51
CA TYR A 23 -3.47 -4.92 16.58
C TYR A 23 -4.91 -5.28 16.23
N GLU A 24 -5.85 -4.81 17.06
CA GLU A 24 -7.28 -5.02 16.84
C GLU A 24 -7.88 -3.88 16.01
N LEU A 25 -8.27 -4.21 14.77
CA LEU A 25 -9.00 -3.32 13.88
C LEU A 25 -10.44 -3.18 14.37
N THR A 26 -10.84 -1.95 14.70
CA THR A 26 -12.19 -1.66 15.18
C THR A 26 -13.16 -1.62 13.99
N PRO A 27 -14.24 -2.43 14.01
CA PRO A 27 -15.24 -2.39 12.95
C PRO A 27 -15.86 -0.99 12.76
N ARG A 28 -16.12 -0.62 11.51
CA ARG A 28 -16.71 0.69 11.12
C ARG A 28 -15.87 1.91 11.50
N LYS A 29 -14.59 1.72 11.82
CA LYS A 29 -13.61 2.80 12.00
C LYS A 29 -12.64 2.79 10.81
N TRP A 30 -12.24 3.97 10.33
CA TRP A 30 -11.13 4.08 9.39
C TRP A 30 -9.83 3.73 10.09
N HIS A 31 -9.06 2.85 9.46
CA HIS A 31 -7.69 2.54 9.86
C HIS A 31 -6.77 2.81 8.67
N HIS A 32 -5.63 3.44 8.95
CA HIS A 32 -4.55 3.56 7.99
C HIS A 32 -3.61 2.38 8.18
N VAL A 33 -3.42 1.58 7.14
CA VAL A 33 -2.51 0.43 7.15
C VAL A 33 -1.41 0.69 6.16
N ALA A 34 -0.16 0.54 6.58
CA ALA A 34 0.99 0.58 5.70
C ALA A 34 1.93 -0.59 5.98
N ILE A 35 2.48 -1.17 4.92
CA ILE A 35 3.44 -2.27 4.97
C ILE A 35 4.69 -1.81 4.22
N SER A 36 5.84 -1.84 4.89
CA SER A 36 7.13 -1.46 4.31
C SER A 36 8.03 -2.68 4.23
N HIS A 37 8.52 -2.99 3.04
CA HIS A 37 9.52 -4.04 2.84
C HIS A 37 10.91 -3.40 2.77
N VAL A 38 11.70 -3.60 3.82
CA VAL A 38 13.08 -3.12 3.91
C VAL A 38 13.99 -4.21 3.38
N TYR A 39 14.35 -4.09 2.09
CA TYR A 39 15.24 -5.03 1.43
C TYR A 39 16.66 -4.92 1.97
N SER A 40 17.29 -6.07 2.24
CA SER A 40 18.72 -6.16 2.53
C SER A 40 19.40 -7.17 1.62
N ARG A 41 20.47 -6.75 0.95
CA ARG A 41 21.29 -7.65 0.13
C ARG A 41 22.22 -8.53 0.98
N TRP A 42 22.65 -8.02 2.13
CA TRP A 42 23.69 -8.63 2.97
C TRP A 42 23.14 -9.26 4.25
N SER A 43 21.84 -9.10 4.51
CA SER A 43 21.13 -9.68 5.65
C SER A 43 19.75 -10.18 5.19
N LYS A 44 18.89 -10.53 6.14
CA LYS A 44 17.47 -10.81 5.89
C LYS A 44 16.74 -9.50 5.56
N SER A 45 15.76 -9.60 4.67
CA SER A 45 14.79 -8.51 4.49
C SER A 45 13.86 -8.44 5.70
N GLU A 46 13.38 -7.25 6.00
CA GLU A 46 12.41 -7.00 7.07
C GLU A 46 11.08 -6.52 6.49
N ILE A 47 9.98 -7.01 7.05
CA ILE A 47 8.65 -6.46 6.82
C ILE A 47 8.25 -5.67 8.06
N GLN A 48 7.87 -4.42 7.86
CA GLN A 48 7.42 -3.49 8.90
C GLN A 48 5.95 -3.16 8.68
N CYS A 49 5.13 -3.37 9.72
CA CYS A 49 3.69 -3.18 9.67
C CYS A 49 3.29 -1.99 10.54
N PHE A 50 2.63 -1.02 9.91
CA PHE A 50 2.16 0.19 10.54
C PHE A 50 0.63 0.24 10.54
N VAL A 51 0.06 0.63 11.68
CA VAL A 51 -1.37 0.92 11.80
C VAL A 51 -1.54 2.28 12.46
N ASP A 52 -2.40 3.12 11.87
CA ASP A 52 -2.71 4.48 12.34
C ASP A 52 -1.46 5.33 12.62
N GLY A 53 -0.46 5.21 11.73
CA GLY A 53 0.78 5.97 11.77
C GLY A 53 1.81 5.48 12.79
N GLN A 54 1.59 4.33 13.42
CA GLN A 54 2.49 3.74 14.41
C GLN A 54 3.04 2.39 13.93
N MET A 55 4.31 2.11 14.21
CA MET A 55 4.90 0.78 13.99
C MET A 55 4.30 -0.18 15.01
N ILE A 56 3.60 -1.20 14.53
CA ILE A 56 3.00 -2.23 15.40
C ILE A 56 3.94 -3.40 15.56
N GLU A 57 4.46 -3.91 14.44
CA GLU A 57 5.24 -5.14 14.42
C GLU A 57 6.18 -5.15 13.22
N SER A 58 7.38 -5.71 13.41
CA SER A 58 8.29 -6.04 12.32
C SER A 58 8.76 -7.49 12.43
N PHE A 59 9.04 -8.11 11.29
CA PHE A 59 9.54 -9.47 11.25
C PHE A 59 10.41 -9.73 10.02
N ASP A 60 11.40 -10.59 10.19
CA ASP A 60 12.30 -10.99 9.11
C ASP A 60 11.61 -11.93 8.12
N VAL A 61 11.89 -11.71 6.84
CA VAL A 61 11.64 -12.65 5.76
C VAL A 61 12.97 -13.32 5.40
N PRO A 62 13.12 -14.64 5.62
CA PRO A 62 14.43 -15.30 5.54
C PRO A 62 14.90 -15.58 4.12
N TRP A 63 14.17 -15.12 3.09
CA TRP A 63 14.52 -15.32 1.69
C TRP A 63 14.70 -14.00 0.96
N LEU A 64 15.67 -14.00 0.04
CA LEU A 64 15.82 -12.94 -0.94
C LEU A 64 14.68 -13.01 -1.97
N VAL A 65 14.17 -11.85 -2.35
CA VAL A 65 13.28 -11.72 -3.52
C VAL A 65 14.16 -11.82 -4.77
N SER A 66 14.22 -13.03 -5.33
CA SER A 66 14.93 -13.33 -6.57
C SER A 66 14.02 -14.19 -7.40
N THR A 67 13.32 -13.57 -8.34
CA THR A 67 12.49 -14.28 -9.31
C THR A 67 12.68 -13.70 -10.69
N THR A 68 12.56 -14.55 -11.70
CA THR A 68 12.44 -14.17 -13.11
C THR A 68 10.97 -14.03 -13.53
N ASP A 69 10.04 -14.30 -12.61
CA ASP A 69 8.61 -14.18 -12.85
C ASP A 69 8.25 -12.72 -13.14
N HIS A 70 7.41 -12.53 -14.16
CA HIS A 70 6.84 -11.24 -14.47
C HIS A 70 5.55 -11.07 -13.66
N PHE A 71 5.56 -10.16 -12.68
CA PHE A 71 4.34 -9.73 -11.99
C PHE A 71 3.66 -8.64 -12.80
N ASP A 72 2.75 -9.04 -13.69
CA ASP A 72 2.02 -8.16 -14.60
C ASP A 72 0.59 -7.82 -14.12
N LYS A 73 0.14 -8.45 -13.01
CA LYS A 73 -1.19 -8.25 -12.44
C LYS A 73 -1.12 -7.96 -10.93
N CYS A 74 -1.94 -7.02 -10.49
CA CYS A 74 -2.23 -6.74 -9.09
C CYS A 74 -3.75 -6.68 -8.90
N SER A 75 -4.27 -7.36 -7.88
CA SER A 75 -5.69 -7.29 -7.50
C SER A 75 -5.85 -6.43 -6.25
N ILE A 76 -6.83 -5.53 -6.26
CA ILE A 76 -7.21 -4.72 -5.10
C ILE A 76 -8.68 -5.04 -4.79
N GLY A 77 -8.96 -5.39 -3.53
CA GLY A 77 -10.33 -5.65 -3.07
C GLY A 77 -10.88 -7.05 -3.40
N CYS A 78 -10.08 -7.95 -3.96
CA CYS A 78 -10.41 -9.38 -4.11
C CYS A 78 -9.13 -10.22 -4.25
N GLY A 79 -9.25 -11.53 -4.05
CA GLY A 79 -8.18 -12.48 -4.33
C GLY A 79 -7.83 -12.55 -5.85
N PRO A 80 -6.71 -13.20 -6.21
CA PRO A 80 -6.28 -13.33 -7.61
C PRO A 80 -7.32 -14.03 -8.50
N ASP A 81 -8.11 -14.93 -7.91
CA ASP A 81 -9.17 -15.70 -8.57
C ASP A 81 -10.54 -15.00 -8.53
N GLY A 82 -10.62 -13.80 -7.93
CA GLY A 82 -11.86 -13.03 -7.79
C GLY A 82 -12.78 -13.49 -6.67
N GLU A 83 -12.39 -14.51 -5.92
CA GLU A 83 -13.07 -14.97 -4.71
C GLU A 83 -12.78 -14.05 -3.51
N GLU A 84 -13.65 -14.12 -2.50
CA GLU A 84 -13.54 -13.37 -1.23
C GLU A 84 -13.43 -11.84 -1.42
N PRO A 85 -14.46 -11.18 -1.98
CA PRO A 85 -14.42 -9.74 -2.20
C PRO A 85 -14.35 -8.97 -0.88
N PHE A 86 -13.60 -7.87 -0.92
CA PHE A 86 -13.52 -6.93 0.19
C PHE A 86 -14.88 -6.25 0.41
N CYS A 87 -15.41 -6.40 1.61
CA CYS A 87 -16.65 -5.77 2.05
C CYS A 87 -16.33 -4.58 2.97
N GLY A 88 -16.21 -3.38 2.41
CA GLY A 88 -15.91 -2.19 3.19
C GLY A 88 -15.73 -0.93 2.36
N LYS A 89 -15.14 0.10 2.98
CA LYS A 89 -14.73 1.34 2.30
C LYS A 89 -13.21 1.39 2.23
N ALA A 90 -12.68 1.79 1.09
CA ALA A 90 -11.25 2.03 0.89
C ALA A 90 -11.02 3.50 0.51
N ALA A 91 -9.91 4.06 0.99
CA ALA A 91 -9.41 5.37 0.58
C ALA A 91 -8.41 5.18 -0.57
N ALA A 92 -7.67 6.22 -0.91
CA ALA A 92 -6.58 6.08 -1.86
C ALA A 92 -5.54 5.05 -1.37
N LEU A 93 -5.09 4.20 -2.29
CA LEU A 93 -4.05 3.19 -2.12
C LEU A 93 -2.82 3.62 -2.90
N TYR A 94 -1.68 3.59 -2.24
CA TYR A 94 -0.39 3.94 -2.83
C TYR A 94 0.58 2.77 -2.70
N VAL A 95 1.34 2.50 -3.76
CA VAL A 95 2.50 1.61 -3.72
C VAL A 95 3.71 2.41 -4.19
N PHE A 96 4.78 2.33 -3.41
CA PHE A 96 6.05 2.99 -3.68
C PHE A 96 7.12 1.95 -4.02
N ALA A 97 8.05 2.32 -4.90
CA ALA A 97 9.20 1.51 -5.28
C ALA A 97 10.27 1.45 -4.16
N GLU A 98 10.14 2.29 -3.14
CA GLU A 98 11.05 2.38 -2.01
C GLU A 98 10.34 2.08 -0.69
N SER A 99 11.08 1.58 0.29
CA SER A 99 10.58 1.37 1.65
C SER A 99 10.25 2.71 2.31
N ILE A 100 9.08 2.82 2.91
CA ILE A 100 8.72 3.98 3.73
C ILE A 100 9.30 3.86 5.14
N THR A 101 9.64 5.01 5.72
CA THR A 101 10.10 5.14 7.11
C THR A 101 8.92 5.27 8.09
N ALA A 102 9.18 5.12 9.40
CA ALA A 102 8.17 5.36 10.43
C ALA A 102 7.62 6.79 10.42
N SER A 103 8.48 7.80 10.17
CA SER A 103 8.06 9.20 10.05
C SER A 103 7.18 9.42 8.82
N GLN A 104 7.49 8.78 7.69
CA GLN A 104 6.64 8.81 6.50
C GLN A 104 5.30 8.10 6.75
N ALA A 105 5.30 6.93 7.38
CA ALA A 105 4.06 6.21 7.73
C ALA A 105 3.16 7.04 8.64
N ASN A 106 3.74 7.76 9.61
CA ASN A 106 3.01 8.67 10.47
C ASN A 106 2.45 9.88 9.70
N ALA A 107 3.28 10.54 8.87
CA ALA A 107 2.86 11.68 8.08
C ALA A 107 1.76 11.30 7.07
N LEU A 108 1.85 10.13 6.44
CA LEU A 108 0.81 9.57 5.55
C LEU A 108 -0.50 9.35 6.29
N TYR A 109 -0.46 8.80 7.51
CA TYR A 109 -1.65 8.68 8.34
C TYR A 109 -2.29 10.05 8.64
N CYS A 110 -1.47 11.05 8.97
CA CYS A 110 -1.96 12.40 9.28
C CYS A 110 -2.62 13.11 8.09
N LEU A 111 -2.32 12.74 6.84
CA LEU A 111 -3.04 13.26 5.66
C LEU A 111 -4.53 12.90 5.68
N GLY A 112 -4.85 11.77 6.31
CA GLY A 112 -6.20 11.25 6.42
C GLY A 112 -6.75 10.62 5.13
N PRO A 113 -7.92 9.97 5.22
CA PRO A 113 -8.49 9.16 4.15
C PRO A 113 -9.04 9.96 2.96
N SER A 114 -9.03 11.30 3.03
CA SER A 114 -9.49 12.18 1.96
C SER A 114 -8.37 12.59 1.00
N TYR A 115 -7.10 12.34 1.36
CA TYR A 115 -5.97 12.64 0.49
C TYR A 115 -5.97 11.72 -0.74
N GLN A 116 -5.77 12.32 -1.92
CA GLN A 116 -5.85 11.62 -3.21
C GLN A 116 -4.84 12.14 -4.24
N SER A 117 -3.87 12.95 -3.80
CA SER A 117 -2.86 13.55 -4.67
C SER A 117 -1.61 12.67 -4.74
N CYS A 118 -0.56 13.14 -5.43
CA CYS A 118 0.66 12.37 -5.71
C CYS A 118 1.89 12.89 -4.96
N PHE A 119 1.72 13.55 -3.81
CA PHE A 119 2.81 14.08 -2.96
C PHE A 119 3.73 15.07 -3.68
N ARG A 120 3.19 15.87 -4.61
CA ARG A 120 4.02 16.75 -5.46
C ARG A 120 4.22 18.13 -4.87
N HIS A 121 3.17 18.68 -4.27
CA HIS A 121 3.18 20.02 -3.70
C HIS A 121 2.64 20.02 -2.27
N GLU A 122 3.32 20.72 -1.37
CA GLU A 122 2.90 20.86 0.03
C GLU A 122 1.50 21.45 0.19
N ALA A 123 1.06 22.29 -0.75
CA ALA A 123 -0.29 22.86 -0.79
C ALA A 123 -1.40 21.82 -0.94
N GLU A 124 -1.06 20.58 -1.28
CA GLU A 124 -2.00 19.44 -1.35
C GLU A 124 -2.42 18.93 0.04
N ALA A 125 -1.75 19.35 1.12
CA ALA A 125 -1.94 18.80 2.45
C ALA A 125 -2.13 19.86 3.54
N VAL A 126 -3.15 19.63 4.38
CA VAL A 126 -3.35 20.37 5.63
C VAL A 126 -2.62 19.64 6.75
N LEU A 127 -1.29 19.79 6.78
CA LEU A 127 -0.38 19.19 7.75
C LEU A 127 0.50 20.27 8.41
N SER A 128 1.09 19.95 9.57
CA SER A 128 2.17 20.76 10.13
C SER A 128 3.40 20.73 9.22
N ASP A 129 4.19 21.80 9.22
CA ASP A 129 5.37 21.91 8.37
C ASP A 129 6.43 20.83 8.70
N ASP A 130 6.48 20.41 9.97
CA ASP A 130 7.32 19.30 10.40
C ASP A 130 6.95 17.95 9.79
N LEU A 131 5.68 17.72 9.43
CA LEU A 131 5.25 16.49 8.78
C LEU A 131 5.40 16.56 7.25
N LYS A 132 5.18 17.75 6.67
CA LYS A 132 5.30 17.97 5.22
C LYS A 132 6.68 17.60 4.69
N LYS A 133 7.75 17.90 5.43
CA LYS A 133 9.13 17.58 5.03
C LYS A 133 9.38 16.10 4.77
N TYR A 134 8.60 15.20 5.36
CA TYR A 134 8.73 13.75 5.13
C TYR A 134 8.02 13.27 3.87
N LEU A 135 7.07 14.07 3.34
CA LEU A 135 6.20 13.68 2.24
C LEU A 135 6.53 14.39 0.92
N PHE A 136 6.92 15.67 1.00
CA PHE A 136 7.01 16.57 -0.15
C PHE A 136 8.45 16.94 -0.53
N ASP A 137 9.44 16.12 -0.13
CA ASP A 137 10.84 16.25 -0.58
C ASP A 137 11.07 15.71 -2.02
N GLY A 138 9.99 15.27 -2.67
CA GLY A 138 9.99 14.70 -4.03
C GLY A 138 10.25 13.19 -4.08
N LYS A 139 10.76 12.56 -3.01
CA LYS A 139 11.11 11.13 -3.04
C LYS A 139 9.87 10.26 -3.17
N LEU A 140 8.86 10.47 -2.31
CA LEU A 140 7.60 9.72 -2.39
C LEU A 140 6.97 9.85 -3.77
N ASN A 141 6.82 11.08 -4.28
CA ASN A 141 6.29 11.34 -5.63
C ASN A 141 7.04 10.58 -6.73
N SER A 142 8.38 10.61 -6.68
CA SER A 142 9.22 9.96 -7.69
C SER A 142 9.20 8.43 -7.63
N SER A 143 8.87 7.87 -6.46
CA SER A 143 8.83 6.43 -6.20
C SER A 143 7.45 5.81 -6.42
N ILE A 144 6.40 6.58 -6.73
CA ILE A 144 5.04 6.00 -6.87
C ILE A 144 5.00 5.02 -8.05
N VAL A 145 4.58 3.79 -7.76
CA VAL A 145 4.30 2.72 -8.73
C VAL A 145 2.80 2.59 -8.97
N ILE A 146 2.00 2.72 -7.90
CA ILE A 146 0.53 2.66 -7.96
C ILE A 146 -0.02 3.84 -7.15
N ALA A 147 -0.97 4.57 -7.72
CA ALA A 147 -1.84 5.50 -7.00
C ALA A 147 -3.28 5.26 -7.43
N TYR A 148 -4.00 4.45 -6.67
CA TYR A 148 -5.38 4.09 -6.93
C TYR A 148 -6.29 4.84 -5.96
N SER A 149 -7.41 5.38 -6.44
CA SER A 149 -8.45 5.94 -5.59
C SER A 149 -9.81 5.42 -6.04
N PRO A 150 -10.57 4.72 -5.17
CA PRO A 150 -11.93 4.27 -5.50
C PRO A 150 -12.88 5.41 -5.88
N LYS A 151 -12.58 6.65 -5.46
CA LYS A 151 -13.37 7.84 -5.81
C LYS A 151 -13.09 8.34 -7.23
N ASN A 152 -11.95 7.98 -7.81
CA ASN A 152 -11.55 8.38 -9.16
C ASN A 152 -11.94 7.30 -10.18
N CYS A 153 -13.12 6.70 -10.00
CA CYS A 153 -13.67 5.71 -10.90
C CYS A 153 -14.82 6.31 -11.72
N ASP A 154 -14.82 6.07 -13.03
CA ASP A 154 -16.02 6.21 -13.88
C ASP A 154 -16.49 4.80 -14.26
N GLY A 155 -17.56 4.33 -13.62
CA GLY A 155 -17.98 2.92 -13.67
C GLY A 155 -16.86 1.97 -13.20
N GLN A 156 -16.31 1.18 -14.13
CA GLN A 156 -15.25 0.19 -13.87
C GLN A 156 -13.83 0.71 -14.18
N LEU A 157 -13.71 1.95 -14.68
CA LEU A 157 -12.45 2.54 -15.13
C LEU A 157 -11.85 3.43 -14.03
N CYS A 158 -10.58 3.25 -13.68
CA CYS A 158 -9.86 4.10 -12.75
C CYS A 158 -9.08 5.15 -13.53
N LEU A 159 -9.31 6.41 -13.17
CA LEU A 159 -8.89 7.55 -13.97
C LEU A 159 -7.52 8.11 -13.55
N HIS A 160 -6.83 7.46 -12.61
CA HIS A 160 -5.58 7.96 -12.06
C HIS A 160 -4.48 6.90 -12.14
N SER A 161 -3.55 7.08 -13.09
CA SER A 161 -2.27 6.36 -13.13
C SER A 161 -1.17 7.32 -12.67
N ALA A 162 -0.46 6.97 -11.60
CA ALA A 162 0.66 7.79 -11.15
C ALA A 162 1.94 7.48 -11.94
N SER A 163 2.35 8.52 -12.67
CA SER A 163 3.68 8.85 -13.18
C SER A 163 4.17 8.25 -14.50
N LYS A 164 4.78 9.16 -15.26
CA LYS A 164 5.45 9.01 -16.55
C LYS A 164 6.85 8.41 -16.38
N ILE A 165 6.96 7.20 -15.85
CA ILE A 165 8.13 6.37 -16.20
C ILE A 165 7.83 5.81 -17.60
N GLY A 166 8.84 5.74 -18.48
CA GLY A 166 8.70 5.61 -19.94
C GLY A 166 7.86 4.45 -20.52
N ALA A 167 7.23 3.63 -19.68
CA ALA A 167 6.10 2.78 -20.01
C ALA A 167 5.21 2.60 -18.76
N PRO A 168 3.88 2.69 -18.86
CA PRO A 168 3.00 2.26 -17.77
C PRO A 168 3.21 0.75 -17.54
N PHE A 169 3.75 0.38 -16.38
CA PHE A 169 4.02 -1.03 -16.04
C PHE A 169 2.74 -1.85 -15.85
N PHE A 170 1.63 -1.18 -15.53
CA PHE A 170 0.33 -1.82 -15.36
C PHE A 170 -0.71 -1.05 -16.19
N VAL A 171 -1.36 -1.76 -17.11
CA VAL A 171 -2.57 -1.27 -17.78
C VAL A 171 -3.74 -1.71 -16.91
N GLN A 172 -4.58 -0.77 -16.51
CA GLN A 172 -5.79 -1.14 -15.78
C GLN A 172 -6.73 -1.92 -16.72
N ILE A 173 -7.09 -3.13 -16.31
CA ILE A 173 -8.11 -3.93 -16.99
C ILE A 173 -9.36 -3.92 -16.09
N PRO A 174 -10.55 -3.59 -16.62
CA PRO A 174 -11.78 -3.56 -15.83
C PRO A 174 -12.13 -4.97 -15.34
N HIS A 175 -11.70 -5.30 -14.11
CA HIS A 175 -11.96 -6.61 -13.51
C HIS A 175 -12.48 -6.56 -12.08
N ALA A 176 -12.81 -5.39 -11.55
CA ALA A 176 -13.56 -5.28 -10.30
C ALA A 176 -14.94 -4.66 -10.62
N ILE A 177 -15.97 -5.50 -10.68
CA ILE A 177 -17.35 -5.02 -10.59
C ILE A 177 -17.51 -4.53 -9.15
N MET A 178 -17.36 -3.21 -8.92
CA MET A 178 -17.89 -2.62 -7.70
C MET A 178 -19.41 -2.72 -7.79
N LYS A 179 -19.98 -3.74 -7.14
CA LYS A 179 -21.43 -3.85 -6.99
C LYS A 179 -21.86 -2.75 -6.01
N GLU A 180 -22.85 -1.95 -6.43
CA GLU A 180 -23.57 -1.02 -5.55
C GLU A 180 -24.23 -1.76 -4.38
#